data_AF-A0A0L6WLW6-F1
#
_entry.id   AF-A0A0L6WLW6-F1
#
_cell.length_a   1.000
_cell.length_b   1.000
_cell.length_c   1.000
_cell.angle_alpha   90.00
_cell.angle_beta   90.00
_cell.angle_gamma   90.00
#
_symmetry.space_group_name_H-M   'P 1'
#
loop_
_entity.id
_entity.type
_entity.pdbx_description
1 polymer ?
#
loop_
_entity_poly.entity_id
_entity_poly.type
_entity_poly.pdbx_seq_one_letter_code
_entity_poly.pdbx_strand_id
1 'polypeptide(L)'
;MFDTLSLDHFPNEYLQMYGWPALEANNGFTNAQSLLNIIETLLNIMYLYLAHVVAWPPAPLVAFVSASMTLSKTILYWAQEYYCGFCSIGHNTAYDLIIYWIIPNGLWIVVPAFILVQVGQDLVQSLSYASEAANAKLISKKK
;
A
#
# COMPACT_ATOMS: atom_id res chain seq x y z
N MET A 1 41.15 -19.91 5.89
CA MET A 1 41.08 -20.82 4.73
C MET A 1 39.63 -21.29 4.60
N PHE A 2 38.76 -20.37 4.18
CA PHE A 2 37.41 -20.66 3.72
C PHE A 2 37.31 -19.93 2.39
N ASP A 3 37.09 -20.70 1.34
CA ASP A 3 37.33 -20.33 -0.05
C ASP A 3 36.48 -19.16 -0.52
N THR A 4 37.15 -18.20 -1.14
CA THR A 4 36.58 -17.10 -1.94
C THR A 4 36.04 -17.58 -3.29
N LEU A 5 35.71 -18.86 -3.44
CA LEU A 5 35.45 -19.53 -4.73
C LEU A 5 33.97 -19.72 -5.06
N SER A 6 33.09 -18.83 -4.57
CA SER A 6 31.64 -18.88 -4.88
C SER A 6 30.96 -17.52 -5.05
N LEU A 7 31.70 -16.41 -5.04
CA LEU A 7 31.13 -15.06 -5.21
C LEU A 7 31.29 -14.47 -6.62
N ASP A 8 32.05 -15.12 -7.51
CA ASP A 8 32.32 -14.60 -8.86
C ASP A 8 31.18 -14.88 -9.87
N HIS A 9 30.13 -15.60 -9.44
CA HIS A 9 29.03 -16.02 -10.32
C HIS A 9 27.71 -15.26 -10.05
N PHE A 10 27.66 -14.35 -9.08
CA PHE A 10 26.47 -13.54 -8.86
C PHE A 10 26.58 -12.23 -9.66
N PRO A 11 25.63 -11.92 -10.55
CA PRO A 11 25.66 -10.68 -11.33
C PRO A 11 25.72 -9.46 -10.40
N ASN A 12 26.66 -8.54 -10.67
CA ASN A 12 26.93 -7.32 -9.90
C ASN A 12 25.70 -6.42 -9.68
N GLU A 13 24.61 -6.64 -10.43
CA GLU A 13 23.34 -5.93 -10.29
C GLU A 13 22.60 -6.27 -8.98
N TYR A 14 22.68 -7.52 -8.50
CA TYR A 14 21.97 -7.92 -7.27
C TYR A 14 22.56 -7.28 -6.01
N LEU A 15 23.88 -7.03 -6.00
CA LEU A 15 24.58 -6.38 -4.88
C LEU A 15 24.31 -4.87 -4.80
N GLN A 16 23.96 -4.21 -5.91
CA GLN A 16 23.59 -2.79 -5.88
C GLN A 16 22.15 -2.55 -5.40
N MET A 17 21.24 -3.52 -5.62
CA MET A 17 19.84 -3.41 -5.21
C MET A 17 19.55 -4.02 -3.82
N TYR A 18 20.34 -5.01 -3.39
CA TYR A 18 20.16 -5.73 -2.11
C TYR A 18 21.46 -5.94 -1.30
N GLY A 19 22.59 -5.32 -1.68
CA GLY A 19 23.89 -5.48 -1.00
C GLY A 19 24.36 -4.26 -0.18
N TRP A 20 25.59 -4.36 0.33
CA TRP A 20 26.22 -3.39 1.24
C TRP A 20 26.19 -1.91 0.78
N PRO A 21 26.34 -1.57 -0.52
CA PRO A 21 26.30 -0.17 -0.98
C PRO A 21 24.92 0.51 -0.81
N ALA A 22 23.81 -0.23 -0.93
CA ALA A 22 22.46 0.30 -0.69
C ALA A 22 22.19 0.53 0.80
N LEU A 23 22.82 -0.28 1.67
CA LEU A 23 22.82 -0.10 3.12
C LEU A 23 23.67 1.13 3.53
N GLU A 24 24.85 1.29 2.92
CA GLU A 24 25.76 2.43 3.12
C GLU A 24 25.19 3.77 2.60
N ALA A 25 24.43 3.74 1.50
CA ALA A 25 23.72 4.91 0.98
C ALA A 25 22.57 5.39 1.90
N ASN A 26 22.22 4.64 2.96
CA ASN A 26 21.15 4.97 3.92
C ASN A 26 19.81 5.36 3.28
N ASN A 27 19.51 4.91 2.06
CA ASN A 27 18.26 5.23 1.39
C ASN A 27 17.16 4.28 1.89
N GLY A 28 16.71 4.51 3.13
CA GLY A 28 15.75 3.68 3.86
C GLY A 28 14.34 3.67 3.26
N PHE A 29 14.09 4.46 2.22
CA PHE A 29 12.77 4.57 1.59
C PHE A 29 12.28 3.24 1.03
N THR A 30 13.11 2.51 0.27
CA THR A 30 12.73 1.21 -0.31
C THR A 30 12.46 0.14 0.77
N ASN A 31 13.24 0.16 1.86
CA ASN A 31 13.02 -0.73 2.99
C ASN A 31 11.72 -0.39 3.73
N ALA A 32 11.43 0.91 3.92
CA ALA A 32 10.18 1.38 4.51
C ALA A 32 8.97 1.01 3.63
N GLN A 33 9.10 1.11 2.30
CA GLN A 33 8.08 0.66 1.35
C GLN A 33 7.84 -0.85 1.48
N SER A 34 8.90 -1.65 1.60
CA SER A 34 8.78 -3.10 1.78
C SER A 34 8.08 -3.46 3.10
N LEU A 35 8.39 -2.77 4.19
CA LEU A 35 7.71 -2.95 5.48
C LEU A 35 6.21 -2.63 5.37
N LEU A 36 5.85 -1.52 4.72
CA LEU A 36 4.45 -1.17 4.52
C LEU A 36 3.71 -2.21 3.66
N ASN A 37 4.35 -2.82 2.66
CA ASN A 37 3.76 -3.91 1.87
C ASN A 37 3.39 -5.13 2.73
N ILE A 38 4.21 -5.45 3.74
CA ILE A 38 3.90 -6.52 4.70
C ILE A 38 2.65 -6.16 5.49
N ILE A 39 2.58 -4.94 6.01
CA ILE A 39 1.42 -4.46 6.77
C ILE A 39 0.16 -4.44 5.89
N GLU A 40 0.26 -3.97 4.64
CA GLU A 40 -0.83 -3.98 3.65
C GLU A 40 -1.34 -5.40 3.41
N THR A 41 -0.42 -6.35 3.24
CA THR A 41 -0.78 -7.76 3.04
C THR A 41 -1.54 -8.31 4.24
N LEU A 42 -1.07 -8.01 5.47
CA LEU A 42 -1.75 -8.42 6.69
C LEU A 42 -3.16 -7.81 6.81
N LEU A 43 -3.32 -6.52 6.50
CA LEU A 43 -4.62 -5.86 6.53
C LEU A 43 -5.57 -6.41 5.45
N ASN A 44 -5.07 -6.72 4.26
CA ASN A 44 -5.88 -7.31 3.20
C ASN A 44 -6.36 -8.71 3.57
N ILE A 45 -5.48 -9.55 4.13
CA ILE A 45 -5.86 -10.88 4.64
C ILE A 45 -6.89 -10.73 5.78
N MET A 46 -6.66 -9.80 6.70
CA MET A 46 -7.57 -9.51 7.81
C MET A 46 -8.94 -9.08 7.29
N TYR A 47 -9.01 -8.17 6.31
CA TYR A 47 -10.25 -7.76 5.68
C TYR A 47 -10.99 -8.96 5.07
N LEU A 48 -10.31 -9.79 4.26
CA LEU A 48 -10.93 -10.96 3.63
C LEU A 48 -11.48 -11.95 4.67
N TYR A 49 -10.73 -12.18 5.74
CA TYR A 49 -11.17 -13.04 6.84
C TYR A 49 -12.40 -12.47 7.56
N LEU A 50 -12.36 -11.19 7.92
CA LEU A 50 -13.47 -10.52 8.61
C LEU A 50 -14.72 -10.44 7.73
N ALA A 51 -14.56 -10.17 6.44
CA ALA A 51 -15.67 -10.03 5.50
C ALA A 51 -16.32 -11.39 5.15
N HIS A 52 -15.52 -12.43 4.90
CA HIS A 52 -16.02 -13.68 4.32
C HIS A 52 -16.10 -14.86 5.29
N VAL A 53 -15.31 -14.88 6.37
CA VAL A 53 -15.33 -15.97 7.35
C VAL A 53 -16.14 -15.57 8.58
N VAL A 54 -15.85 -14.39 9.15
CA VAL A 54 -16.55 -13.91 10.35
C VAL A 54 -17.87 -13.22 10.01
N ALA A 55 -18.00 -12.70 8.77
CA ALA A 55 -19.11 -11.86 8.35
C ALA A 55 -19.32 -10.66 9.29
N TRP A 56 -18.21 -10.05 9.74
CA TRP A 56 -18.23 -8.92 10.67
C TRP A 56 -18.70 -7.65 9.94
N PRO A 57 -19.84 -7.03 10.31
CA PRO A 57 -20.41 -5.91 9.55
C PRO A 57 -19.47 -4.70 9.38
N PRO A 58 -18.62 -4.34 10.37
CA PRO A 58 -17.62 -3.27 10.22
C PRO A 58 -16.35 -3.66 9.44
N ALA A 59 -16.24 -4.85 8.86
CA ALA A 59 -15.07 -5.27 8.07
C ALA A 59 -14.64 -4.27 6.96
N PRO A 60 -15.55 -3.54 6.28
CA PRO A 60 -15.15 -2.53 5.30
C PRO A 60 -14.24 -1.43 5.87
N LEU A 61 -14.25 -1.19 7.18
CA LEU A 61 -13.32 -0.26 7.82
C LEU A 61 -11.85 -0.68 7.64
N VAL A 62 -11.57 -1.98 7.73
CA VAL A 62 -10.21 -2.52 7.54
C VAL A 62 -9.77 -2.37 6.09
N ALA A 63 -10.67 -2.63 5.13
CA ALA A 63 -10.41 -2.36 3.72
C ALA A 63 -10.13 -0.87 3.45
N PHE A 64 -10.90 0.03 4.05
CA PHE A 64 -10.72 1.47 3.91
C PHE A 64 -9.33 1.91 4.40
N VAL A 65 -8.90 1.43 5.57
CA VAL A 65 -7.58 1.73 6.13
C VAL A 65 -6.47 1.16 5.25
N SER A 66 -6.61 -0.09 4.80
CA SER A 66 -5.63 -0.74 3.91
C SER A 66 -5.47 0.02 2.59
N ALA A 67 -6.58 0.33 1.91
CA ALA A 67 -6.57 1.06 0.64
C ALA A 67 -6.03 2.48 0.78
N SER A 68 -6.34 3.17 1.89
CA SER A 68 -5.79 4.49 2.20
C SER A 68 -4.27 4.46 2.36
N MET A 69 -3.75 3.43 3.01
CA MET A 69 -2.32 3.23 3.19
C MET A 69 -1.61 3.00 1.86
N THR A 70 -2.15 2.12 0.99
CA THR A 70 -1.60 1.90 -0.35
C THR A 70 -1.55 3.17 -1.16
N LEU A 71 -2.66 3.93 -1.19
CA LEU A 71 -2.73 5.19 -1.92
C LEU A 71 -1.69 6.19 -1.41
N SER A 72 -1.63 6.37 -0.09
CA SER A 72 -0.70 7.32 0.56
C SER A 72 0.76 6.95 0.29
N LYS A 73 1.07 5.66 0.36
CA LYS A 73 2.40 5.11 0.12
C LYS A 73 2.85 5.32 -1.33
N THR A 74 1.98 5.04 -2.30
CA THR A 74 2.30 5.23 -3.72
C THR A 74 2.47 6.70 -4.07
N ILE A 75 1.63 7.58 -3.52
CA ILE A 75 1.81 9.04 -3.66
C ILE A 75 3.15 9.48 -3.06
N LEU A 76 3.50 8.95 -1.87
CA LEU A 76 4.77 9.27 -1.22
C LEU A 76 5.97 8.82 -2.08
N TYR A 77 5.86 7.70 -2.79
CA TYR A 77 6.91 7.24 -3.70
C TYR A 77 7.13 8.23 -4.86
N TRP A 78 6.06 8.69 -5.49
CA TRP A 78 6.14 9.71 -6.55
C TRP A 78 6.69 11.03 -6.02
N ALA A 79 6.26 11.45 -4.83
CA ALA A 79 6.76 12.67 -4.20
C ALA A 79 8.25 12.57 -3.86
N GLN A 80 8.71 11.43 -3.34
CA GLN A 80 10.12 11.22 -3.01
C GLN A 80 11.02 11.31 -4.25
N GLU A 81 10.60 10.70 -5.38
CA GLU A 81 11.37 10.83 -6.63
C GLU A 81 11.39 12.27 -7.14
N TYR A 82 10.28 13.01 -7.02
CA TYR A 82 10.26 14.43 -7.39
C TYR A 82 11.21 15.27 -6.53
N TYR A 83 11.21 15.09 -5.20
CA TYR A 83 12.04 15.88 -4.29
C TYR A 83 13.53 15.52 -4.32
N CYS A 84 13.90 14.29 -4.68
CA CYS A 84 15.31 13.89 -4.82
C CYS A 84 15.87 14.12 -6.24
N GLY A 85 15.10 14.71 -7.16
CA GLY A 85 15.53 14.96 -8.53
C GLY A 85 15.67 13.70 -9.37
N PHE A 86 14.72 12.76 -9.23
CA PHE A 86 14.69 11.47 -9.93
C PHE A 86 15.91 10.58 -9.62
N CYS A 87 16.36 10.59 -8.37
CA CYS A 87 17.53 9.86 -7.91
C CYS A 87 17.46 8.34 -8.17
N SER A 88 16.27 7.72 -8.07
CA SER A 88 16.11 6.27 -8.26
C SER A 88 15.64 5.89 -9.66
N ILE A 89 15.00 6.80 -10.39
CA ILE A 89 14.41 6.47 -11.71
C ILE A 89 15.09 7.18 -12.90
N GLY A 90 15.82 8.26 -12.65
CA GLY A 90 16.37 9.15 -13.69
C GLY A 90 17.50 8.55 -14.53
N HIS A 91 18.06 7.41 -14.12
CA HIS A 91 19.08 6.68 -14.88
C HIS A 91 18.50 5.64 -15.86
N ASN A 92 17.18 5.39 -15.82
CA ASN A 92 16.54 4.40 -16.68
C ASN A 92 16.13 5.00 -18.04
N THR A 93 15.98 4.15 -19.06
CA THR A 93 15.48 4.60 -20.36
C THR A 93 14.02 5.03 -20.26
N ALA A 94 13.57 5.93 -21.15
CA ALA A 94 12.18 6.39 -21.16
C ALA A 94 11.16 5.24 -21.36
N TYR A 95 11.55 4.19 -22.09
CA TYR A 95 10.73 3.01 -22.30
C TYR A 95 10.56 2.21 -21.00
N ASP A 96 11.67 1.94 -20.29
CA ASP A 96 11.66 1.22 -19.03
C ASP A 96 10.89 2.00 -17.95
N LEU A 97 11.04 3.33 -17.93
CA LEU A 97 10.30 4.22 -17.04
C LEU A 97 8.79 4.10 -17.27
N ILE A 98 8.33 4.16 -18.51
CA ILE A 98 6.89 4.12 -18.80
C ILE A 98 6.31 2.73 -18.44
N ILE A 99 6.98 1.66 -18.87
CA ILE A 99 6.44 0.29 -18.74
C ILE A 99 6.56 -0.25 -17.33
N TYR A 100 7.72 -0.09 -16.67
CA TYR A 100 7.96 -0.71 -15.36
C TYR A 100 7.68 0.22 -14.19
N TRP A 101 7.70 1.54 -14.41
CA TRP A 101 7.48 2.51 -13.33
C TRP A 101 6.11 3.17 -13.42
N ILE A 102 5.78 3.85 -14.53
CA ILE A 102 4.54 4.64 -14.63
C ILE A 102 3.29 3.75 -14.64
N ILE A 103 3.24 2.74 -15.52
CA ILE A 103 2.04 1.90 -15.66
C ILE A 103 1.72 1.14 -14.37
N PRO A 104 2.66 0.43 -13.71
CA PRO A 104 2.37 -0.32 -12.49
C PRO A 104 2.01 0.62 -11.34
N ASN A 105 2.80 1.67 -11.10
CA ASN A 105 2.48 2.60 -10.00
C ASN A 105 1.20 3.39 -10.25
N GLY A 106 0.91 3.75 -11.50
CA GLY A 106 -0.34 4.41 -11.88
C GLY A 106 -1.56 3.54 -11.63
N LEU A 107 -1.48 2.25 -11.94
CA LEU A 107 -2.54 1.29 -11.61
C LEU A 107 -2.74 1.19 -10.08
N TRP A 108 -1.66 1.23 -9.31
CA TRP A 108 -1.68 1.24 -7.83
C TRP A 108 -2.14 2.57 -7.22
N ILE A 109 -2.38 3.61 -8.01
CA ILE A 109 -3.09 4.82 -7.57
C ILE A 109 -4.58 4.67 -7.87
N VAL A 110 -4.91 4.28 -9.11
CA VAL A 110 -6.30 4.21 -9.57
C VAL A 110 -7.10 3.17 -8.82
N VAL A 111 -6.56 1.95 -8.64
CA VAL A 111 -7.29 0.84 -8.00
C VAL A 111 -7.60 1.14 -6.52
N PRO A 112 -6.62 1.51 -5.68
CA PRO A 112 -6.91 1.84 -4.28
C PRO A 112 -7.79 3.07 -4.11
N ALA A 113 -7.66 4.08 -4.98
CA ALA A 113 -8.55 5.25 -4.96
C ALA A 113 -10.01 4.84 -5.23
N PHE A 114 -10.24 3.97 -6.21
CA PHE A 114 -11.58 3.45 -6.49
C PHE A 114 -12.15 2.66 -5.31
N ILE A 115 -11.35 1.76 -4.72
CA ILE A 115 -11.75 0.98 -3.54
C ILE A 115 -12.11 1.92 -2.39
N LEU A 116 -11.30 2.96 -2.14
CA LEU A 116 -11.50 3.91 -1.06
C LEU A 116 -12.81 4.70 -1.22
N VAL A 117 -13.13 5.13 -2.45
CA VAL A 117 -14.40 5.82 -2.74
C VAL A 117 -15.59 4.88 -2.51
N GLN A 118 -15.55 3.67 -3.06
CA GLN A 118 -16.65 2.70 -2.95
C GLN A 118 -16.88 2.30 -1.48
N VAL A 119 -15.83 1.83 -0.81
CA VAL A 119 -15.90 1.40 0.59
C VAL A 119 -16.24 2.56 1.52
N GLY A 120 -15.75 3.77 1.22
CA GLY A 120 -16.08 4.98 1.97
C GLY A 120 -17.57 5.33 1.89
N GLN A 121 -18.17 5.21 0.71
CA GLN A 121 -19.62 5.40 0.53
C GLN A 121 -20.42 4.36 1.31
N ASP A 122 -20.02 3.10 1.25
CA ASP A 122 -20.69 2.00 1.97
C ASP A 122 -20.62 2.19 3.51
N LEU A 123 -19.48 2.68 4.01
CA LEU A 123 -19.30 3.02 5.43
C LEU A 123 -20.21 4.16 5.86
N VAL A 124 -20.28 5.25 5.09
CA VAL A 124 -21.15 6.40 5.40
C VAL A 124 -22.61 5.97 5.42
N GLN A 125 -23.05 5.19 4.43
CA GLN A 125 -24.43 4.68 4.38
C GLN A 125 -24.76 3.82 5.60
N SER A 126 -23.85 2.92 5.99
CA SER A 126 -24.02 2.05 7.17
C SER A 126 -24.17 2.86 8.46
N LEU A 127 -23.41 3.94 8.61
CA LEU A 127 -23.50 4.84 9.76
C LEU A 127 -24.81 5.63 9.77
N SER A 128 -25.26 6.12 8.61
CA SER A 128 -26.53 6.82 8.48
C SER A 128 -27.71 5.94 8.88
N TYR A 129 -27.76 4.70 8.40
CA TYR A 129 -28.82 3.75 8.77
C TYR A 129 -28.82 3.41 10.26
N ALA A 130 -27.63 3.23 10.86
CA ALA A 130 -27.52 2.98 12.30
C ALA A 130 -28.03 4.18 13.12
N SER A 131 -27.74 5.41 12.68
CA SER A 131 -28.21 6.65 13.32
C SER A 131 -29.74 6.78 13.25
N GLU A 132 -30.33 6.56 12.08
CA GLU A 132 -31.78 6.60 11.89
C GLU A 132 -32.51 5.55 12.76
N ALA A 133 -32.00 4.32 12.78
CA ALA A 133 -32.56 3.25 13.61
C ALA A 133 -32.46 3.57 15.11
N ALA A 134 -31.35 4.18 15.55
CA ALA A 134 -31.20 4.63 16.94
C ALA A 134 -32.21 5.74 17.28
N ASN A 135 -32.38 6.73 16.40
CA ASN A 135 -33.36 7.81 16.58
C ASN A 135 -34.80 7.29 16.65
N ALA A 136 -35.18 6.35 15.78
CA ALA A 136 -36.50 5.73 15.81
C ALA A 136 -36.77 5.00 17.15
N LYS A 137 -35.77 4.26 17.67
CA LYS A 137 -35.87 3.61 18.99
C LYS A 137 -36.04 4.62 20.13
N LEU A 138 -35.35 5.76 20.08
CA LEU A 138 -35.47 6.82 21.08
C LEU A 138 -36.87 7.45 21.08
N ILE A 139 -37.45 7.69 19.89
CA ILE A 139 -38.81 8.22 19.75
C ILE A 139 -39.83 7.23 20.31
N SER A 140 -39.71 5.94 19.96
CA SER A 140 -40.60 4.89 20.47
C SER A 140 -40.56 4.74 21.99
N LYS A 141 -39.41 4.97 22.64
CA LYS A 141 -39.28 4.86 24.11
C LYS A 141 -39.90 6.04 24.87
N LYS A 142 -40.10 7.18 24.19
CA LYS A 142 -40.71 8.39 24.77
C LYS A 142 -42.25 8.41 24.69
N LYS A 143 -42.84 7.53 23.88
CA LYS A 143 -44.29 7.38 23.70
C LYS A 143 -44.83 6.31 24.64
#